data_AF-A0A955LGX1-F1
#
_entry.id   AF-A0A955LGX1-F1
#
_cell.length_a   1.000
_cell.length_b   1.000
_cell.length_c   1.000
_cell.angle_alpha   90.00
_cell.angle_beta   90.00
_cell.angle_gamma   90.00
#
_symmetry.space_group_name_H-M   'P 1'
#
loop_
_entity.id
_entity.type
_entity.pdbx_description
1 polymer ?
#
loop_
_entity_poly.entity_id
_entity_poly.type
_entity_poly.pdbx_seq_one_letter_code
_entity_poly.pdbx_strand_id
1 'polypeptide(L)'
;MNRIVITSGEVFTDIDALACVVAYAELLKIESKEYCIYLPGKLNHSNTETVKSWNFTFSDTYEPQEGDTFVVMDVSEPDHIAKAVDPERVIEIYDHHFGFADPL
;
A
#
# COMPACT_ATOMS: atom_id res chain seq x y z
N MET A 1 -6.83 -18.72 3.23
CA MET A 1 -6.97 -17.54 2.35
C MET A 1 -5.60 -16.91 2.26
N ASN A 2 -5.24 -16.37 1.11
CA ASN A 2 -3.96 -15.68 0.96
C ASN A 2 -4.06 -14.31 1.64
N ARG A 3 -3.00 -13.92 2.35
CA ARG A 3 -2.91 -12.61 2.98
C ARG A 3 -2.65 -11.54 1.93
N ILE A 4 -3.33 -10.40 2.06
CA ILE A 4 -3.17 -9.24 1.20
C ILE A 4 -2.23 -8.24 1.86
N VAL A 5 -1.18 -7.83 1.15
CA VAL A 5 -0.21 -6.84 1.59
C VAL A 5 -0.52 -5.54 0.87
N ILE A 6 -0.98 -4.55 1.64
CA ILE A 6 -1.31 -3.23 1.13
C ILE A 6 -0.06 -2.34 1.26
N THR A 7 0.36 -1.72 0.17
CA THR A 7 1.58 -0.90 0.14
C THR A 7 1.48 0.26 -0.84
N SER A 8 2.56 1.04 -0.93
CA SER A 8 2.69 2.20 -1.81
C SER A 8 4.18 2.36 -2.19
N GLY A 9 4.66 3.60 -2.30
CA GLY A 9 6.02 3.91 -2.72
C GLY A 9 7.11 3.58 -1.69
N GLU A 10 8.32 3.37 -2.19
CA GLU A 10 9.50 2.99 -1.41
C GLU A 10 10.04 4.11 -0.52
N VAL A 11 10.05 5.36 -1.02
CA VAL A 11 10.86 6.43 -0.41
C VAL A 11 10.08 7.28 0.59
N PHE A 12 8.88 7.69 0.21
CA PHE A 12 8.01 8.54 1.02
C PHE A 12 6.57 8.05 0.94
N THR A 13 5.84 8.24 2.03
CA THR A 13 4.40 8.05 2.08
C THR A 13 3.79 9.42 2.34
N ASP A 14 3.05 9.96 1.37
CA ASP A 14 2.31 11.19 1.55
C ASP A 14 0.90 10.91 2.11
N ILE A 15 0.08 11.95 2.24
CA ILE A 15 -1.27 11.83 2.80
C ILE A 15 -2.20 11.00 1.92
N ASP A 16 -2.04 10.99 0.59
CA ASP A 16 -2.92 10.24 -0.30
C ASP A 16 -2.60 8.75 -0.21
N ALA A 17 -1.33 8.40 -0.39
CA ALA A 17 -0.82 7.04 -0.16
C ALA A 17 -1.24 6.48 1.21
N LEU A 18 -1.07 7.26 2.29
CA LEU A 18 -1.46 6.82 3.62
C LEU A 18 -2.98 6.64 3.75
N ALA A 19 -3.77 7.62 3.30
CA ALA A 19 -5.22 7.57 3.42
C ALA A 19 -5.83 6.44 2.59
N CYS A 20 -5.35 6.21 1.37
CA CYS A 20 -5.79 5.10 0.51
C CYS A 20 -5.48 3.74 1.13
N VAL A 21 -4.28 3.57 1.67
CA VAL A 21 -3.89 2.33 2.36
C VAL A 21 -4.77 2.06 3.59
N VAL A 22 -5.06 3.09 4.39
CA VAL A 22 -5.98 2.98 5.54
C VAL A 22 -7.40 2.65 5.08
N ALA A 23 -7.92 3.35 4.08
CA ALA A 23 -9.27 3.12 3.56
C ALA A 23 -9.44 1.69 2.99
N TYR A 24 -8.44 1.19 2.27
CA TYR A 24 -8.49 -0.16 1.72
C TYR A 24 -8.35 -1.22 2.82
N ALA A 25 -7.53 -0.97 3.85
CA ALA A 25 -7.48 -1.85 5.02
C ALA A 25 -8.84 -1.94 5.73
N GLU A 26 -9.57 -0.81 5.86
CA GLU A 26 -10.93 -0.81 6.39
C GLU A 26 -11.91 -1.61 5.52
N LEU A 27 -11.80 -1.50 4.20
CA LEU A 27 -12.57 -2.32 3.26
C LEU A 27 -12.29 -3.81 3.43
N LEU A 28 -11.02 -4.22 3.42
CA LEU A 28 -10.63 -5.63 3.61
C LEU A 28 -11.11 -6.19 4.94
N LYS A 29 -11.08 -5.36 6.00
CA LYS A 29 -11.62 -5.70 7.31
C LYS A 29 -13.12 -5.97 7.26
N ILE A 30 -13.90 -5.13 6.55
CA ILE A 30 -15.35 -5.34 6.36
C ILE A 30 -15.62 -6.62 5.58
N GLU A 31 -14.79 -6.92 4.58
CA GLU A 31 -14.87 -8.14 3.77
C GLU A 31 -14.33 -9.39 4.48
N SER A 32 -13.86 -9.28 5.73
CA SER A 32 -13.25 -10.37 6.50
C SER A 32 -12.07 -11.03 5.77
N LYS A 33 -11.29 -10.25 5.02
CA LYS A 33 -10.05 -10.68 4.37
C LYS A 33 -8.85 -10.49 5.30
N GLU A 34 -7.89 -11.40 5.22
CA GLU A 34 -6.63 -11.29 5.96
C GLU A 34 -5.70 -10.30 5.26
N TYR A 35 -5.16 -9.32 6.00
CA TYR A 35 -4.30 -8.31 5.43
C TYR A 35 -3.21 -7.84 6.40
N CYS A 36 -2.16 -7.22 5.84
CA CYS A 36 -1.24 -6.36 6.57
C CYS A 36 -0.90 -5.12 5.76
N ILE A 37 -0.42 -4.08 6.45
CA ILE A 37 0.00 -2.83 5.82
C ILE A 37 1.52 -2.73 5.90
N TYR A 38 2.16 -2.56 4.75
CA TYR A 38 3.60 -2.35 4.61
C TYR A 38 3.85 -1.00 3.95
N LEU A 39 4.48 -0.07 4.67
CA LEU A 39 4.80 1.28 4.19
C LEU A 39 6.27 1.59 4.55
N PRO A 40 7.23 1.28 3.67
CA PRO A 40 8.65 1.58 3.93
C PRO A 40 8.95 3.09 3.81
N GLY A 41 8.15 3.81 3.03
CA GLY A 41 8.32 5.24 2.81
C GLY A 41 8.04 6.05 4.07
N LYS A 42 8.95 6.97 4.40
CA LYS A 42 8.76 7.87 5.55
C LYS A 42 7.53 8.76 5.35
N LEU A 43 6.71 8.91 6.39
CA LEU A 43 5.60 9.87 6.38
C LEU A 43 6.15 11.29 6.17
N ASN A 44 5.70 11.96 5.11
CA ASN A 44 6.12 13.34 4.84
C ASN A 44 5.21 14.38 5.53
N HIS A 45 5.48 15.67 5.31
CA HIS A 45 4.77 16.79 5.95
C HIS A 45 3.29 16.95 5.56
N SER A 46 2.82 16.30 4.49
CA SER A 46 1.40 16.33 4.13
C SER A 46 0.54 15.52 5.12
N ASN A 47 1.14 14.53 5.79
CA ASN A 47 0.48 13.76 6.84
C ASN A 47 0.27 14.63 8.08
N THR A 48 -0.95 15.10 8.27
CA THR A 48 -1.34 15.91 9.43
C THR A 48 -1.41 15.06 10.70
N GLU A 49 -1.30 15.70 11.87
CA GLU A 49 -1.48 15.00 13.16
C GLU A 49 -2.86 14.36 13.29
N THR A 50 -3.90 14.94 12.66
CA THR A 50 -5.23 14.33 12.59
C THR A 50 -5.20 12.99 11.87
N VAL A 51 -4.58 12.92 10.69
CA VAL A 51 -4.47 11.66 9.94
C VAL A 51 -3.64 10.64 10.71
N LYS A 52 -2.50 11.04 11.27
CA LYS A 52 -1.65 10.16 12.09
C LYS A 52 -2.35 9.64 13.36
N SER A 53 -3.38 10.33 13.84
CA SER A 53 -4.16 9.93 15.02
C SER A 53 -5.26 8.89 14.72
N TRP A 54 -5.49 8.55 13.45
CA TRP A 54 -6.43 7.50 13.09
C TRP A 54 -5.98 6.14 13.64
N ASN A 55 -6.95 5.24 13.84
CA ASN A 55 -6.69 3.92 14.41
C ASN A 55 -6.21 2.94 13.33
N PHE A 56 -4.95 3.09 12.91
CA PHE A 56 -4.28 2.18 11.97
C PHE A 56 -2.87 1.84 12.47
N THR A 57 -2.35 0.72 11.97
CA THR A 57 -0.98 0.26 12.23
C THR A 57 -0.37 -0.21 10.91
N PHE A 58 0.88 0.15 10.67
CA PHE A 58 1.66 -0.33 9.54
C PHE A 58 3.06 -0.71 10.00
N SER A 59 3.75 -1.52 9.19
CA SER A 59 5.17 -1.83 9.37
C SER A 59 5.99 -1.13 8.29
N ASP A 60 7.17 -0.64 8.65
CA ASP A 60 8.19 -0.15 7.71
C ASP A 60 9.13 -1.26 7.21
N THR A 61 8.98 -2.46 7.79
CA THR A 61 9.71 -3.68 7.43
C THR A 61 8.73 -4.79 7.08
N TYR A 62 9.11 -5.66 6.14
CA TYR A 62 8.25 -6.75 5.71
C TYR A 62 9.09 -7.90 5.16
N GLU A 63 8.74 -9.12 5.56
CA GLU A 63 9.30 -10.36 5.05
C GLU A 63 8.22 -11.08 4.23
N PRO A 64 8.40 -11.24 2.90
CA PRO A 64 7.44 -11.92 2.05
C PRO A 64 7.18 -13.36 2.49
N GLN A 65 5.90 -13.73 2.58
CA GLN A 65 5.47 -15.10 2.83
C GLN A 65 5.01 -15.76 1.53
N GLU A 66 5.08 -17.09 1.49
CA GLU A 66 4.52 -17.86 0.39
C GLU A 66 3.00 -17.62 0.31
N GLY A 67 2.52 -17.27 -0.88
CA GLY A 67 1.10 -16.98 -1.10
C GLY A 67 0.66 -15.56 -0.80
N ASP A 68 1.52 -14.67 -0.29
CA ASP A 68 1.20 -13.24 -0.18
C ASP A 68 0.87 -12.65 -1.56
N THR A 69 -0.13 -11.76 -1.58
CA THR A 69 -0.53 -10.98 -2.75
C THR A 69 -0.46 -9.49 -2.42
N PHE A 70 -0.22 -8.64 -3.41
CA PHE A 70 0.04 -7.23 -3.20
C PHE A 70 -1.04 -6.35 -3.83
N VAL A 71 -1.42 -5.30 -3.08
CA VAL A 71 -2.22 -4.19 -3.59
C VAL A 71 -1.40 -2.92 -3.43
N VAL A 72 -1.18 -2.22 -4.54
CA VAL A 72 -0.34 -1.01 -4.58
C VAL A 72 -1.22 0.23 -4.71
N MET A 73 -0.98 1.22 -3.85
CA MET A 73 -1.71 2.48 -3.79
C MET A 73 -0.83 3.64 -4.23
N ASP A 74 -1.41 4.56 -5.00
CA ASP A 74 -0.85 5.88 -5.33
C ASP A 74 0.47 5.87 -6.14
N VAL A 75 0.86 4.69 -6.64
CA VAL A 75 2.04 4.54 -7.49
C VAL A 75 1.89 3.32 -8.39
N SER A 76 2.27 3.47 -9.65
CA SER A 76 2.32 2.38 -10.63
C SER A 76 3.67 2.27 -11.35
N GLU A 77 4.57 3.25 -11.16
CA GLU A 77 5.92 3.19 -11.73
C GLU A 77 6.78 2.15 -10.99
N PRO A 78 7.27 1.08 -11.65
CA PRO A 78 7.92 -0.05 -10.98
C PRO A 78 9.11 0.33 -10.10
N ASP A 79 9.91 1.32 -10.52
CA ASP A 79 11.10 1.78 -9.80
C ASP A 79 10.75 2.56 -8.52
N HIS A 80 9.50 2.98 -8.37
CA HIS A 80 9.01 3.75 -7.23
C HIS A 80 8.21 2.90 -6.22
N ILE A 81 7.74 1.72 -6.62
CA ILE A 81 7.00 0.78 -5.77
C ILE A 81 7.91 0.24 -4.65
N ALA A 82 7.33 -0.03 -3.48
CA ALA A 82 8.03 -0.67 -2.37
C ALA A 82 8.78 -1.95 -2.79
N LYS A 83 10.07 -2.06 -2.45
CA LYS A 83 10.97 -3.10 -2.99
C LYS A 83 10.61 -4.53 -2.64
N ALA A 84 9.84 -4.74 -1.58
CA ALA A 84 9.43 -6.07 -1.15
C ALA A 84 8.22 -6.62 -1.94
N VAL A 85 7.66 -5.84 -2.88
CA VAL A 85 6.59 -6.26 -3.78
C VAL A 85 7.13 -7.21 -4.84
N ASP A 86 6.49 -8.37 -4.98
CA ASP A 86 6.67 -9.28 -6.11
C ASP A 86 5.68 -8.88 -7.23
N PRO A 87 6.13 -8.35 -8.39
CA PRO A 87 5.26 -7.89 -9.47
C PRO A 87 4.29 -8.97 -9.98
N GLU A 88 4.71 -10.24 -9.97
CA GLU A 88 3.88 -11.37 -10.43
C GLU A 88 2.74 -11.71 -9.45
N ARG A 89 2.75 -11.11 -8.26
CA ARG A 89 1.73 -11.29 -7.21
C ARG A 89 0.97 -10.00 -6.89
N VAL A 90 1.15 -8.95 -7.69
CA VAL A 90 0.32 -7.75 -7.62
C VAL A 90 -1.04 -8.10 -8.22
N ILE A 91 -2.09 -8.01 -7.39
CA ILE A 91 -3.46 -8.35 -7.81
C ILE A 91 -4.26 -7.10 -8.20
N GLU A 92 -3.93 -5.94 -7.62
CA GLU A 92 -4.63 -4.68 -7.84
C GLU A 92 -3.64 -3.51 -7.72
N ILE A 93 -3.84 -2.48 -8.54
CA ILE A 93 -3.14 -1.19 -8.46
C ILE A 93 -4.20 -0.10 -8.51
N TYR A 94 -4.15 0.83 -7.56
CA TYR A 94 -4.98 2.03 -7.54
C TYR A 94 -4.07 3.24 -7.62
N ASP A 95 -4.08 3.92 -8.75
CA ASP A 95 -3.20 5.05 -9.02
C ASP A 95 -3.94 6.10 -9.85
N HIS A 96 -3.55 7.36 -9.66
CA HIS A 96 -4.05 8.51 -10.39
C HIS A 96 -2.95 9.23 -11.21
N HIS A 97 -1.71 8.73 -11.17
CA HIS A 97 -0.62 9.18 -12.03
C HIS A 97 -0.79 8.65 -13.46
N PHE A 98 -0.51 9.50 -14.45
CA PHE A 98 -0.60 9.12 -15.86
C PHE A 98 0.65 8.33 -16.31
N GLY A 99 0.48 7.38 -17.24
CA GLY A 99 1.58 6.80 -18.03
C GLY A 99 2.15 5.47 -17.53
N PHE A 100 1.81 5.03 -16.32
CA PHE A 100 2.25 3.73 -15.77
C PHE A 100 1.09 2.80 -15.38
N ALA A 101 -0.09 3.35 -15.12
CA ALA A 101 -1.34 2.61 -14.93
C ALA A 101 -2.19 2.49 -16.22
N ASP A 102 -1.59 2.65 -17.41
CA ASP A 102 -2.33 2.55 -18.66
C ASP A 102 -2.90 1.13 -18.85
N PRO A 103 -4.14 1.01 -19.37
CA PRO A 103 -4.89 -0.24 -19.32
C PRO A 103 -4.24 -1.29 -20.23
N LEU A 104 -3.91 -2.44 -19.64
CA LEU A 104 -3.74 -3.68 -20.40
C LEU A 104 -5.02 -4.02 -21.18
#